data_AF-A0A6A1UQT1-F1
#
_entry.id   AF-A0A6A1UQT1-F1
#
_cell.length_a   1.000
_cell.length_b   1.000
_cell.length_c   1.000
_cell.angle_alpha   90.00
_cell.angle_beta   90.00
_cell.angle_gamma   90.00
#
_symmetry.space_group_name_H-M   'P 1'
#
loop_
_entity.id
_entity.type
_entity.pdbx_description
1 polymer ?
#
loop_
_entity_poly.entity_id
_entity_poly.type
_entity_poly.pdbx_seq_one_letter_code
_entity_poly.pdbx_strand_id
1 'polypeptide(L)'
;MEPNSLIVLLISFSSLLSAADAIGVPPNFSHFAFSTQSQAPSPALSVSDICGVTEDRKLCVTSVMPFLHGRSSPSSVLQAEIQAAVNHTQKAIAKAKELAKDRSQDKSVLKCLEQCLSDYDSAIDDFNSASEAVDNKDFDTLRTMASAVIYDLSDCDDAFAGVQGAESPLGEVDDLIHKLVDNCLDIANKFFH
;
A
#
# COMPACT_ATOMS: atom_id res chain seq x y z
N MET A 1 -27.78 36.15 33.44
CA MET A 1 -26.57 36.78 33.97
C MET A 1 -25.55 36.79 32.84
N GLU A 2 -25.54 37.89 32.10
CA GLU A 2 -24.41 38.38 31.30
C GLU A 2 -23.52 39.25 32.24
N PRO A 3 -22.33 39.78 31.85
CA PRO A 3 -21.29 39.30 30.90
C PRO A 3 -19.83 39.68 31.33
N ASN A 4 -18.91 39.70 30.33
CA ASN A 4 -17.60 40.39 30.20
C ASN A 4 -16.33 39.59 30.56
N SER A 5 -15.24 39.63 29.78
CA SER A 5 -14.71 40.76 28.99
C SER A 5 -14.04 40.38 27.67
N LEU A 6 -14.28 41.24 26.68
CA LEU A 6 -13.44 41.55 25.53
C LEU A 6 -12.02 42.00 25.94
N ILE A 7 -10.99 41.59 25.18
CA ILE A 7 -9.89 42.50 24.79
C ILE A 7 -9.61 42.30 23.30
N VAL A 8 -10.00 43.33 22.55
CA VAL A 8 -9.60 43.63 21.18
C VAL A 8 -8.26 44.38 21.26
N LEU A 9 -7.26 43.97 20.47
CA LEU A 9 -6.17 44.87 20.08
C LEU A 9 -6.00 44.85 18.55
N LEU A 10 -6.41 45.97 17.98
CA LEU A 10 -6.22 46.41 16.60
C LEU A 10 -4.85 47.12 16.47
N ILE A 11 -4.50 47.41 15.21
CA ILE A 11 -3.52 48.42 14.71
C ILE A 11 -2.11 47.82 14.49
N SER A 12 -1.43 47.94 13.34
CA SER A 12 -1.49 48.94 12.24
C SER A 12 -1.03 48.35 10.90
N PHE A 13 -1.78 48.64 9.83
CA PHE A 13 -1.22 48.77 8.49
C PHE A 13 -0.38 50.06 8.42
N SER A 14 0.83 49.98 7.89
CA SER A 14 1.57 51.15 7.41
C SER A 14 2.01 50.88 5.99
N SER A 15 1.27 51.47 5.05
CA SER A 15 1.70 51.67 3.68
C SER A 15 2.65 52.87 3.65
N LEU A 16 3.88 52.68 3.20
CA LEU A 16 4.70 53.77 2.68
C LEU A 16 5.13 53.43 1.26
N LEU A 17 4.43 54.07 0.32
CA LEU A 17 4.86 54.26 -1.06
C LEU A 17 5.90 55.40 -1.04
N SER A 18 7.07 55.21 -1.64
CA SER A 18 7.87 56.32 -2.13
C SER A 18 8.61 55.93 -3.40
N ALA A 19 8.61 56.91 -4.29
CA ALA A 19 8.95 56.84 -5.69
C ALA A 19 10.44 56.61 -5.96
N ALA A 20 10.71 56.30 -7.22
CA ALA A 20 12.00 55.98 -7.79
C ALA A 20 13.06 57.06 -7.59
N ASP A 21 14.30 56.61 -7.35
CA ASP A 21 15.49 57.26 -7.86
C ASP A 21 16.25 56.26 -8.74
N ALA A 22 16.30 56.57 -10.03
CA ALA A 22 17.17 55.92 -10.99
C ALA A 22 18.60 56.42 -10.76
N ILE A 23 19.46 55.55 -10.23
CA ILE A 23 20.92 55.72 -10.33
C ILE A 23 21.45 54.51 -11.05
N GLY A 24 21.86 54.73 -12.31
CA GLY A 24 22.49 53.74 -13.15
C GLY A 24 23.81 53.26 -12.54
N VAL A 25 23.85 51.97 -12.21
CA VAL A 25 25.07 51.23 -11.93
C VAL A 25 25.32 50.32 -13.13
N PRO A 26 26.51 50.33 -13.76
CA PRO A 26 26.81 49.46 -14.88
C PRO A 26 26.72 47.99 -14.44
N PRO A 27 26.14 47.08 -15.24
CA PRO A 27 26.03 45.70 -14.84
C PRO A 27 27.40 45.03 -15.00
N ASN A 28 28.10 44.82 -13.90
CA ASN A 28 29.17 43.84 -13.87
C ASN A 28 28.52 42.45 -13.82
N PHE A 29 28.14 41.94 -14.99
CA PHE A 29 27.71 40.56 -15.16
C PHE A 29 28.90 39.64 -14.87
N SER A 30 29.14 39.37 -13.60
CA SER A 30 29.76 38.11 -13.21
C SER A 30 28.78 37.04 -13.68
N HIS A 31 29.17 36.36 -14.76
CA HIS A 31 28.52 35.16 -15.25
C HIS A 31 28.50 34.14 -14.11
N PHE A 32 27.45 34.14 -13.30
CA PHE A 32 27.05 32.95 -12.58
C PHE A 32 26.66 31.94 -13.64
N ALA A 33 27.63 31.12 -14.04
CA ALA A 33 27.37 29.90 -14.76
C ALA A 33 26.44 29.08 -13.86
N PHE A 34 25.13 29.21 -14.08
CA PHE A 34 24.15 28.29 -13.55
C PHE A 34 24.48 26.96 -14.21
N SER A 35 25.30 26.17 -13.52
CA SER A 35 25.59 24.81 -13.93
C SER A 35 24.26 24.09 -13.87
N THR A 36 23.59 23.97 -15.01
CA THR A 36 22.49 23.04 -15.17
C THR A 36 23.10 21.66 -14.98
N GLN A 37 23.12 21.22 -13.72
CA GLN A 37 23.35 19.82 -13.42
C GLN A 37 22.20 19.08 -14.08
N SER A 38 22.46 18.60 -15.29
CA SER A 38 21.65 17.59 -15.93
C SER A 38 21.66 16.40 -14.97
N GLN A 39 20.63 16.30 -14.13
CA GLN A 39 20.38 15.09 -13.39
C GLN A 39 20.16 14.02 -14.46
N ALA A 40 21.17 13.18 -14.65
CA ALA A 40 21.02 11.98 -15.45
C ALA A 40 19.78 11.24 -14.93
N PRO A 41 18.89 10.77 -15.80
CA PRO A 41 17.73 9.99 -15.35
C PRO A 41 18.25 8.83 -14.50
N SER A 42 17.73 8.70 -13.28
CA SER A 42 18.06 7.58 -12.39
C SER A 42 17.92 6.27 -13.17
N PRO A 43 18.89 5.34 -13.04
CA PRO A 43 18.80 4.06 -13.72
C PRO A 43 17.47 3.39 -13.34
N ALA A 44 16.74 2.89 -14.35
CA ALA A 44 15.53 2.14 -14.06
C ALA A 44 15.88 0.89 -13.25
N LEU A 45 15.17 0.70 -12.15
CA LEU A 45 15.33 -0.46 -11.30
C LEU A 45 14.79 -1.70 -12.01
N SER A 46 15.54 -2.79 -11.93
CA SER A 46 15.02 -4.10 -12.33
C SER A 46 14.04 -4.64 -11.28
N VAL A 47 13.24 -5.63 -11.65
CA VAL A 47 12.39 -6.37 -10.69
C VAL A 47 13.21 -6.95 -9.55
N SER A 48 14.41 -7.46 -9.84
CA SER A 48 15.31 -8.00 -8.82
C SER A 48 15.83 -6.93 -7.86
N ASP A 49 16.01 -5.69 -8.31
CA ASP A 49 16.42 -4.58 -7.43
C ASP A 49 15.27 -4.18 -6.50
N ILE A 50 14.04 -4.16 -7.02
CA ILE A 50 12.83 -3.78 -6.27
C ILE A 50 12.47 -4.86 -5.26
N CYS A 51 12.32 -6.12 -5.68
CA CYS A 51 12.13 -7.27 -4.79
C CYS A 51 13.36 -7.53 -3.89
N GLY A 52 14.47 -6.83 -4.13
CA GLY A 52 15.67 -6.91 -3.31
C GLY A 52 15.45 -6.46 -1.87
N VAL A 53 14.39 -5.69 -1.62
CA VAL A 53 14.08 -5.02 -0.35
C VAL A 53 13.12 -5.83 0.52
N THR A 54 12.49 -6.86 -0.03
CA THR A 54 11.51 -7.68 0.67
C THR A 54 12.17 -8.81 1.44
N GLU A 55 11.50 -9.30 2.49
CA GLU A 55 11.96 -10.47 3.23
C GLU A 55 12.06 -11.72 2.34
N ASP A 56 11.02 -12.02 1.56
CA ASP A 56 11.04 -13.12 0.57
C ASP A 56 11.21 -12.60 -0.86
N ARG A 57 12.45 -12.25 -1.18
CA ARG A 57 12.85 -11.83 -2.53
C ARG A 57 12.42 -12.81 -3.61
N LYS A 58 12.55 -14.11 -3.35
CA LYS A 58 12.29 -15.14 -4.37
C LYS A 58 10.79 -15.17 -4.66
N LEU A 59 9.97 -15.20 -3.62
CA LEU A 59 8.53 -15.13 -3.74
C LEU A 59 8.13 -13.89 -4.55
N CYS A 60 8.54 -12.69 -4.11
CA CYS A 60 8.26 -11.42 -4.81
C CYS A 60 8.60 -11.48 -6.30
N VAL A 61 9.80 -11.95 -6.67
CA VAL A 61 10.16 -12.05 -8.09
C VAL A 61 9.23 -13.03 -8.82
N THR A 62 8.96 -14.19 -8.24
CA THR A 62 8.13 -15.20 -8.91
C THR A 62 6.65 -14.83 -9.01
N SER A 63 6.12 -14.09 -8.05
CA SER A 63 4.72 -13.64 -8.02
C SER A 63 4.45 -12.51 -9.00
N VAL A 64 5.36 -11.55 -9.17
CA VAL A 64 5.13 -10.40 -10.06
C VAL A 64 5.40 -10.67 -11.53
N MET A 65 6.34 -11.57 -11.85
CA MET A 65 6.79 -11.81 -13.22
C MET A 65 5.68 -12.14 -14.22
N PRO A 66 4.61 -12.90 -13.88
CA PRO A 66 3.49 -13.14 -14.78
C PRO A 66 2.69 -11.89 -15.17
N PHE A 67 2.74 -10.83 -14.37
CA PHE A 67 1.90 -9.62 -14.52
C PHE A 67 2.69 -8.42 -15.07
N LEU A 68 4.02 -8.52 -15.12
CA LEU A 68 4.87 -7.43 -15.62
C LEU A 68 5.15 -7.56 -17.12
N HIS A 69 5.02 -6.44 -17.83
CA HIS A 69 5.38 -6.33 -19.24
C HIS A 69 6.32 -5.12 -19.44
N GLY A 70 7.56 -5.38 -19.86
CA GLY A 70 8.53 -4.32 -20.18
C GLY A 70 9.33 -3.84 -18.97
N ARG A 71 9.46 -2.52 -18.80
CA ARG A 71 10.28 -1.92 -17.73
C ARG A 71 9.52 -1.95 -16.40
N SER A 72 10.22 -2.33 -15.34
CA SER A 72 9.71 -2.29 -13.97
C SER A 72 9.89 -0.91 -13.32
N SER A 73 8.93 -0.52 -12.51
CA SER A 73 9.02 0.53 -11.49
C SER A 73 8.49 -0.02 -10.16
N PRO A 74 8.81 0.60 -9.01
CA PRO A 74 8.25 0.15 -7.73
C PRO A 74 6.72 0.10 -7.74
N SER A 75 6.04 1.08 -8.36
CA SER A 75 4.57 1.06 -8.50
C SER A 75 4.07 -0.08 -9.38
N SER A 76 4.76 -0.41 -10.49
CA SER A 76 4.33 -1.53 -11.33
C SER A 76 4.52 -2.87 -10.61
N VAL A 77 5.57 -3.01 -9.79
CA VAL A 77 5.80 -4.22 -8.97
C VAL A 77 4.76 -4.32 -7.87
N LEU A 78 4.37 -3.22 -7.21
CA LEU A 78 3.24 -3.21 -6.26
C LEU A 78 1.94 -3.67 -6.92
N GLN A 79 1.58 -3.13 -8.09
CA GLN A 79 0.38 -3.55 -8.82
C GLN A 79 0.40 -5.04 -9.16
N ALA A 80 1.54 -5.54 -9.62
CA ALA A 80 1.72 -6.95 -9.96
C ALA A 80 1.62 -7.87 -8.73
N GLU A 81 2.16 -7.44 -7.58
CA GLU A 81 2.12 -8.21 -6.34
C GLU A 81 0.70 -8.24 -5.75
N ILE A 82 -0.01 -7.10 -5.76
CA ILE A 82 -1.44 -7.03 -5.38
C ILE A 82 -2.27 -7.95 -6.27
N GLN A 83 -2.04 -7.95 -7.59
CA GLN A 83 -2.73 -8.84 -8.51
C GLN A 83 -2.43 -10.32 -8.25
N ALA A 84 -1.18 -10.65 -7.89
CA ALA A 84 -0.81 -12.00 -7.47
C ALA A 84 -1.59 -12.40 -6.20
N ALA A 85 -1.63 -11.53 -5.20
CA ALA A 85 -2.34 -11.76 -3.94
C ALA A 85 -3.84 -11.97 -4.16
N VAL A 86 -4.50 -11.10 -4.93
CA VAL A 86 -5.91 -11.24 -5.35
C VAL A 86 -6.18 -12.60 -5.99
N ASN A 87 -5.31 -13.06 -6.89
CA ASN A 87 -5.47 -14.37 -7.54
C ASN A 87 -5.36 -15.53 -6.54
N HIS A 88 -4.55 -15.38 -5.49
CA HIS A 88 -4.43 -16.38 -4.43
C HIS A 88 -5.64 -16.34 -3.48
N THR A 89 -6.13 -15.16 -3.11
CA THR A 89 -7.38 -14.99 -2.35
C THR A 89 -8.57 -15.60 -3.08
N GLN A 90 -8.67 -15.41 -4.40
CA GLN A 90 -9.71 -16.07 -5.20
C GLN A 90 -9.63 -17.60 -5.18
N LYS A 91 -8.42 -18.17 -5.13
CA LYS A 91 -8.22 -19.63 -4.95
C LYS A 91 -8.64 -20.08 -3.55
N ALA A 92 -8.34 -19.28 -2.52
CA ALA A 92 -8.76 -19.54 -1.15
C ALA A 92 -10.29 -19.55 -1.04
N ILE A 93 -10.98 -18.54 -1.60
CA ILE A 93 -12.44 -18.48 -1.71
C ILE A 93 -13.00 -19.71 -2.41
N ALA A 94 -12.41 -20.13 -3.54
CA ALA A 94 -12.87 -21.31 -4.27
C ALA A 94 -12.74 -22.58 -3.43
N LYS A 95 -11.63 -22.74 -2.71
CA LYS A 95 -11.39 -23.89 -1.83
C LYS A 95 -12.33 -23.87 -0.61
N ALA A 96 -12.53 -22.73 0.04
CA ALA A 96 -13.48 -22.58 1.13
C ALA A 96 -14.92 -22.92 0.69
N LYS A 97 -15.34 -22.46 -0.51
CA LYS A 97 -16.64 -22.81 -1.10
C LYS A 97 -16.77 -24.30 -1.43
N GLU A 98 -15.70 -24.97 -1.80
CA GLU A 98 -15.69 -26.41 -2.03
C GLU A 98 -15.86 -27.18 -0.71
N LEU A 99 -15.06 -26.82 0.30
CA LEU A 99 -15.13 -27.42 1.64
C LEU A 99 -16.51 -27.23 2.28
N ALA A 100 -17.11 -26.05 2.14
CA ALA A 100 -18.43 -25.75 2.69
C ALA A 100 -19.57 -26.58 2.07
N LYS A 101 -19.36 -27.19 0.90
CA LYS A 101 -20.35 -28.08 0.25
C LYS A 101 -20.28 -29.51 0.77
N ASP A 102 -19.19 -29.88 1.42
CA ASP A 102 -19.01 -31.22 1.97
C ASP A 102 -19.90 -31.39 3.22
N ARG A 103 -20.90 -32.28 3.10
CA ARG A 103 -21.87 -32.56 4.17
C ARG A 103 -21.27 -33.34 5.33
N SER A 104 -20.05 -33.83 5.21
CA SER A 104 -19.33 -34.50 6.30
C SER A 104 -18.66 -33.52 7.26
N GLN A 105 -18.59 -32.23 6.92
CA GLN A 105 -17.99 -31.20 7.76
C GLN A 105 -18.79 -30.98 9.04
N ASP A 106 -18.06 -30.79 10.14
CA ASP A 106 -18.65 -30.40 11.41
C ASP A 106 -19.25 -28.99 11.32
N LYS A 107 -20.33 -28.76 12.07
CA LYS A 107 -21.02 -27.45 12.07
C LYS A 107 -20.11 -26.30 12.51
N SER A 108 -19.17 -26.55 13.42
CA SER A 108 -18.17 -25.56 13.82
C SER A 108 -17.25 -25.21 12.65
N VAL A 109 -16.76 -26.21 11.91
CA VAL A 109 -15.93 -26.01 10.72
C VAL A 109 -16.68 -25.25 9.63
N LEU A 110 -17.95 -25.57 9.38
CA LEU A 110 -18.78 -24.82 8.42
C LEU A 110 -18.88 -23.33 8.81
N LYS A 111 -19.02 -23.02 10.10
CA LYS A 111 -19.04 -21.63 10.57
C LYS A 111 -17.70 -20.92 10.38
N CYS A 112 -16.58 -21.62 10.63
CA CYS A 112 -15.25 -21.08 10.36
C CYS A 112 -15.06 -20.78 8.86
N LEU A 113 -15.51 -21.68 7.97
CA LEU A 113 -15.48 -21.46 6.52
C LEU A 113 -16.35 -20.28 6.09
N GLU A 114 -17.53 -20.10 6.70
CA GLU A 114 -18.38 -18.92 6.46
C GLU A 114 -17.69 -17.61 6.88
N GLN A 115 -17.00 -17.62 8.02
CA GLN A 115 -16.20 -16.48 8.49
C GLN A 115 -15.07 -16.16 7.50
N CYS A 116 -14.25 -17.14 7.15
CA CYS A 116 -13.18 -16.96 6.16
C CYS A 116 -13.68 -16.45 4.81
N LEU A 117 -14.86 -16.88 4.34
CA LEU A 117 -15.45 -16.34 3.12
C LEU A 117 -15.77 -14.85 3.23
N SER A 118 -16.27 -14.41 4.40
CA SER A 118 -16.49 -12.99 4.67
C SER A 118 -15.17 -12.21 4.70
N ASP A 119 -14.15 -12.76 5.37
CA ASP A 119 -12.85 -12.11 5.52
C ASP A 119 -12.12 -12.02 4.17
N TYR A 120 -12.21 -13.04 3.32
CA TYR A 120 -11.65 -12.96 1.98
C TYR A 120 -12.38 -11.97 1.07
N ASP A 121 -13.71 -11.82 1.21
CA ASP A 121 -14.44 -10.80 0.47
C ASP A 121 -13.97 -9.39 0.90
N SER A 122 -13.78 -9.14 2.21
CA SER A 122 -13.15 -7.92 2.74
C SER A 122 -11.73 -7.72 2.19
N ALA A 123 -10.90 -8.76 2.23
CA ALA A 123 -9.53 -8.70 1.74
C ALA A 123 -9.47 -8.33 0.24
N ILE A 124 -10.42 -8.82 -0.58
CA ILE A 124 -10.52 -8.44 -2.00
C ILE A 124 -10.87 -6.95 -2.14
N ASP A 125 -11.78 -6.41 -1.34
CA ASP A 125 -12.14 -4.99 -1.34
C ASP A 125 -10.95 -4.11 -0.91
N ASP A 126 -10.18 -4.55 0.08
CA ASP A 126 -8.97 -3.87 0.52
C ASP A 126 -7.84 -3.95 -0.51
N PHE A 127 -7.67 -5.08 -1.21
CA PHE A 127 -6.75 -5.18 -2.33
C PHE A 127 -7.12 -4.24 -3.48
N ASN A 128 -8.41 -4.12 -3.80
CA ASN A 128 -8.87 -3.19 -4.83
C ASN A 128 -8.58 -1.74 -4.43
N SER A 129 -8.83 -1.39 -3.16
CA SER A 129 -8.52 -0.07 -2.60
C SER A 129 -7.02 0.21 -2.58
N ALA A 130 -6.20 -0.78 -2.22
CA ALA A 130 -4.74 -0.72 -2.28
C ALA A 130 -4.22 -0.48 -3.72
N SER A 131 -4.79 -1.20 -4.69
CA SER A 131 -4.48 -1.02 -6.12
C SER A 131 -4.82 0.39 -6.59
N GLU A 132 -6.01 0.90 -6.27
CA GLU A 132 -6.39 2.28 -6.61
C GLU A 132 -5.47 3.31 -5.95
N ALA A 133 -5.08 3.06 -4.69
CA ALA A 133 -4.16 3.92 -3.96
C ALA A 133 -2.77 4.00 -4.64
N VAL A 134 -2.26 2.88 -5.18
CA VAL A 134 -1.01 2.87 -5.97
C VAL A 134 -1.13 3.77 -7.21
N ASP A 135 -2.23 3.70 -7.95
CA ASP A 135 -2.47 4.51 -9.14
C ASP A 135 -2.57 6.01 -8.80
N ASN A 136 -3.18 6.32 -7.66
CA ASN A 136 -3.33 7.67 -7.13
C ASN A 136 -2.09 8.18 -6.38
N LYS A 137 -1.05 7.34 -6.23
CA LYS A 137 0.16 7.62 -5.43
C LYS A 137 -0.12 7.92 -3.96
N ASP A 138 -1.20 7.37 -3.43
CA ASP A 138 -1.59 7.44 -2.02
C ASP A 138 -1.03 6.23 -1.27
N PHE A 139 0.26 6.28 -0.96
CA PHE A 139 0.95 5.14 -0.35
C PHE A 139 0.60 4.95 1.14
N ASP A 140 0.03 5.95 1.80
CA ASP A 140 -0.51 5.82 3.16
C ASP A 140 -1.77 4.94 3.15
N THR A 141 -2.68 5.19 2.20
CA THR A 141 -3.85 4.33 2.02
C THR A 141 -3.44 2.92 1.60
N LEU A 142 -2.48 2.76 0.67
CA LEU A 142 -1.92 1.43 0.33
C LEU A 142 -1.48 0.66 1.59
N ARG A 143 -0.68 1.28 2.46
CA ARG A 143 -0.18 0.63 3.69
C ARG A 143 -1.31 0.23 4.62
N THR A 144 -2.31 1.10 4.75
CA THR A 144 -3.48 0.86 5.61
C THR A 144 -4.28 -0.33 5.10
N MET A 145 -4.61 -0.36 3.80
CA MET A 145 -5.40 -1.44 3.20
C MET A 145 -4.63 -2.77 3.16
N ALA A 146 -3.34 -2.73 2.83
CA ALA A 146 -2.49 -3.93 2.93
C ALA A 146 -2.45 -4.49 4.36
N SER A 147 -2.34 -3.64 5.38
CA SER A 147 -2.40 -4.10 6.77
C SER A 147 -3.77 -4.68 7.16
N ALA A 148 -4.85 -4.13 6.61
CA ALA A 148 -6.20 -4.63 6.82
C ALA A 148 -6.38 -6.05 6.27
N VAL A 149 -5.84 -6.34 5.07
CA VAL A 149 -5.80 -7.71 4.54
C VAL A 149 -5.11 -8.68 5.50
N ILE A 150 -4.00 -8.30 6.13
CA ILE A 150 -3.31 -9.17 7.10
C ILE A 150 -4.24 -9.51 8.28
N TYR A 151 -5.02 -8.54 8.76
CA TYR A 151 -6.00 -8.79 9.81
C TYR A 151 -7.12 -9.71 9.34
N ASP A 152 -7.66 -9.52 8.12
CA ASP A 152 -8.70 -10.40 7.57
C ASP A 152 -8.22 -11.87 7.47
N LEU A 153 -6.99 -12.09 7.01
CA LEU A 153 -6.38 -13.43 6.96
C LEU A 153 -6.23 -14.02 8.37
N SER A 154 -5.77 -13.21 9.33
CA SER A 154 -5.62 -13.63 10.72
C SER A 154 -6.96 -13.98 11.36
N ASP A 155 -8.01 -13.22 11.10
CA ASP A 155 -9.35 -13.45 11.64
C ASP A 155 -9.94 -14.77 11.10
N CYS A 156 -9.69 -15.10 9.83
CA CYS A 156 -10.03 -16.39 9.25
C CYS A 156 -9.32 -17.55 9.97
N ASP A 157 -8.00 -17.46 10.18
CA ASP A 157 -7.24 -18.51 10.88
C ASP A 157 -7.65 -18.64 12.35
N ASP A 158 -7.89 -17.52 13.04
CA ASP A 158 -8.32 -17.48 14.43
C ASP A 158 -9.71 -18.11 14.62
N ALA A 159 -10.57 -18.05 13.60
CA ALA A 159 -11.85 -18.76 13.61
C ALA A 159 -11.66 -20.27 13.79
N PHE A 160 -10.61 -20.86 13.20
CA PHE A 160 -10.27 -22.28 13.37
C PHE A 160 -9.56 -22.57 14.68
N ALA A 161 -8.71 -21.66 15.17
CA ALA A 161 -8.02 -21.81 16.46
C ALA A 161 -8.99 -21.96 17.65
N GLY A 162 -10.21 -21.42 17.53
CA GLY A 162 -11.29 -21.59 18.50
C GLY A 162 -11.93 -22.99 18.53
N VAL A 163 -11.59 -23.87 17.59
CA VAL A 163 -12.15 -25.23 17.48
C VAL A 163 -11.11 -26.26 17.93
N GLN A 164 -11.40 -26.97 19.02
CA GLN A 164 -10.47 -27.93 19.62
C GLN A 164 -10.04 -29.01 18.61
N GLY A 165 -8.75 -29.04 18.29
CA GLY A 165 -8.15 -30.05 17.41
C GLY A 165 -8.39 -29.83 15.92
N ALA A 166 -8.89 -28.66 15.51
CA ALA A 166 -8.98 -28.29 14.10
C ALA A 166 -7.77 -27.44 13.69
N GLU A 167 -7.19 -27.77 12.54
CA GLU A 167 -6.28 -26.88 11.81
C GLU A 167 -7.05 -26.27 10.64
N SER A 168 -6.75 -25.01 10.30
CA SER A 168 -7.34 -24.37 9.13
C SER A 168 -6.93 -25.11 7.85
N PRO A 169 -7.87 -25.64 7.05
CA PRO A 169 -7.55 -26.21 5.73
C PRO A 169 -7.15 -25.15 4.69
N LEU A 170 -7.16 -23.88 5.10
CA LEU A 170 -6.85 -22.69 4.31
C LEU A 170 -5.51 -22.05 4.72
N GLY A 171 -4.95 -22.40 5.89
CA GLY A 171 -3.77 -21.74 6.44
C GLY A 171 -2.55 -21.68 5.50
N GLU A 172 -2.30 -22.70 4.67
CA GLU A 172 -1.20 -22.64 3.68
C GLU A 172 -1.42 -21.54 2.61
N VAL A 173 -2.66 -21.34 2.16
CA VAL A 173 -2.95 -20.27 1.19
C VAL A 173 -3.00 -18.91 1.89
N ASP A 174 -3.43 -18.85 3.15
CA ASP A 174 -3.44 -17.62 3.95
C ASP A 174 -2.01 -17.13 4.24
N ASP A 175 -1.12 -18.03 4.67
CA ASP A 175 0.32 -17.76 4.83
C ASP A 175 0.96 -17.24 3.55
N LEU A 176 0.56 -17.78 2.40
CA LEU A 176 1.07 -17.33 1.11
C LEU A 176 0.57 -15.92 0.79
N ILE A 177 -0.72 -15.64 0.96
CA ILE A 177 -1.29 -14.31 0.71
C ILE A 177 -0.63 -13.28 1.64
N HIS A 178 -0.48 -13.61 2.93
CA HIS A 178 0.20 -12.76 3.92
C HIS A 178 1.60 -12.35 3.45
N LYS A 179 2.43 -13.31 3.01
CA LYS A 179 3.78 -13.00 2.49
C LYS A 179 3.79 -12.11 1.25
N LEU A 180 2.79 -12.23 0.38
CA LEU A 180 2.63 -11.34 -0.79
C LEU A 180 2.26 -9.91 -0.34
N VAL A 181 1.43 -9.79 0.70
CA VAL A 181 1.08 -8.50 1.30
C VAL A 181 2.29 -7.86 2.00
N ASP A 182 3.09 -8.65 2.72
CA ASP A 182 4.35 -8.19 3.33
C ASP A 182 5.32 -7.65 2.28
N ASN A 183 5.46 -8.34 1.14
CA ASN A 183 6.24 -7.83 0.01
C ASN A 183 5.73 -6.45 -0.45
N CYS A 184 4.41 -6.24 -0.49
CA CYS A 184 3.83 -4.93 -0.81
C CYS A 184 4.21 -3.87 0.22
N LEU A 185 4.12 -4.18 1.51
CA LEU A 185 4.47 -3.26 2.60
C LEU A 185 5.95 -2.91 2.59
N ASP A 186 6.84 -3.88 2.40
CA ASP A 186 8.29 -3.68 2.30
C ASP A 186 8.67 -2.75 1.14
N ILE A 187 8.09 -3.01 -0.05
CA ILE A 187 8.30 -2.16 -1.23
C ILE A 187 7.75 -0.76 -0.97
N ALA A 188 6.54 -0.65 -0.41
CA ALA A 188 5.89 0.62 -0.10
C ALA A 188 6.77 1.47 0.83
N ASN A 189 7.20 0.89 1.95
CA ASN A 189 8.01 1.53 2.97
C ASN A 189 9.39 1.95 2.46
N LYS A 190 9.96 1.18 1.53
CA LYS A 190 11.30 1.44 1.01
C LYS A 190 11.34 2.51 -0.09
N PHE A 191 10.34 2.53 -0.97
CA PHE A 191 10.36 3.38 -2.16
C PHE A 191 9.45 4.61 -2.04
N PHE A 192 8.53 4.65 -1.08
CA PHE A 192 7.54 5.72 -0.95
C PHE A 192 7.38 6.18 0.50
N HIS A 193 7.87 7.40 0.77
CA HIS A 193 7.77 8.09 2.06
C HIS A 193 6.68 9.15 2.05
#